data_AF-A0AAV7JPL7-F1
#
_entry.id   AF-A0AAV7JPL7-F1
#
_cell.length_a   1.000
_cell.length_b   1.000
_cell.length_c   1.000
_cell.angle_alpha   90.00
_cell.angle_beta   90.00
_cell.angle_gamma   90.00
#
_symmetry.space_group_name_H-M   'P 1'
#
loop_
_entity.id
_entity.type
_entity.pdbx_description
1 polymer ?
#
loop_
_entity_poly.entity_id
_entity_poly.type
_entity_poly.pdbx_seq_one_letter_code
_entity_poly.pdbx_strand_id
1 'polypeptide(L)'
;MDTSLLLYTVLFIGMFLAFPKELKRAGFNIDYVFHGWLGDPQLDYLGFHVRRTSLTFLLHCCLPFLYLGIIHTNLVSFTLPEYVEMSITTLGVLTASYGMICFFLHVSLQRHPVYKRLQKYDTPISRVKLEVNSQARSIGAYHTDNGAYRLTVTTEWLLAPSCYNIEVAFLNDTHLELESSRTLELSENAKEGSQHVKVIATSTSGKYRQFIVMLNSLDYRDFTNSLKIPVHNTRSILINQSLSEQFTDTFLTHIRENPKYSVRRFRDVDNEGELENCLGCVVKKAQVKLRKTCASSRQGGRPCTQCRCRPMWCSECMARWFCSKQDQSSPNTWLRGKAPCPMCRQVFCILDVCMIVN
;
A
#
# COMPACT_ATOMS: atom_id res chain seq x y z
N MET A 1 12.86 26.10 -33.09
CA MET A 1 11.65 25.47 -32.53
C MET A 1 11.21 26.36 -31.38
N ASP A 2 10.06 27.03 -31.50
CA ASP A 2 9.65 28.02 -30.52
C ASP A 2 9.53 27.40 -29.12
N THR A 3 10.04 28.08 -28.11
CA THR A 3 10.07 27.63 -26.71
C THR A 3 8.67 27.31 -26.19
N SER A 4 7.67 28.03 -26.69
CA SER A 4 6.25 27.78 -26.46
C SER A 4 5.77 26.46 -27.07
N LEU A 5 6.08 26.17 -28.33
CA LEU A 5 5.74 24.89 -28.97
C LEU A 5 6.36 23.71 -28.21
N LEU A 6 7.62 23.83 -27.80
CA LEU A 6 8.30 22.82 -27.00
C LEU A 6 7.61 22.62 -25.64
N LEU A 7 7.20 23.70 -24.97
CA LEU A 7 6.45 23.64 -23.71
C LEU A 7 5.10 22.93 -23.88
N TYR A 8 4.31 23.28 -24.89
CA TYR A 8 3.02 22.63 -25.15
C TYR A 8 3.21 21.15 -25.53
N THR A 9 4.25 20.82 -26.31
CA THR A 9 4.58 19.44 -26.67
C THR A 9 4.92 18.62 -25.43
N VAL A 10 5.74 19.17 -24.53
CA VAL A 10 6.13 18.52 -23.27
C VAL A 10 4.93 18.37 -22.33
N LEU A 11 4.06 19.38 -22.22
CA LEU A 11 2.83 19.30 -21.43
C LEU A 11 1.86 18.26 -22.00
N PHE A 12 1.73 18.20 -23.32
CA PHE A 12 0.89 17.23 -24.01
C PHE A 12 1.39 15.79 -23.82
N ILE A 13 2.69 15.55 -24.03
CA ILE A 13 3.33 14.26 -23.81
C ILE A 13 3.23 13.86 -22.33
N GLY A 14 3.44 14.82 -21.41
CA GLY A 14 3.26 14.60 -19.97
C GLY A 14 1.84 14.21 -19.62
N MET A 15 0.83 14.92 -20.13
CA MET A 15 -0.58 14.62 -19.87
C MET A 15 -1.05 13.31 -20.52
N PHE A 16 -0.45 12.90 -21.63
CA PHE A 16 -0.78 11.67 -22.37
C PHE A 16 -0.09 10.41 -21.81
N LEU A 17 1.20 10.47 -21.47
CA LEU A 17 1.97 9.30 -21.05
C LEU A 17 1.85 8.99 -19.56
N ALA A 18 1.69 10.01 -18.74
CA ALA A 18 1.59 9.84 -17.29
C ALA A 18 1.03 11.12 -16.73
N PHE A 19 -0.30 11.21 -16.49
CA PHE A 19 -0.90 12.24 -15.62
C PHE A 19 0.05 12.44 -14.43
N PRO A 20 0.90 13.48 -14.45
CA PRO A 20 2.13 13.40 -13.68
C PRO A 20 1.75 13.42 -12.22
N LYS A 21 2.50 12.69 -11.39
CA LYS A 21 2.27 12.65 -9.93
C LYS A 21 2.21 14.07 -9.34
N GLU A 22 2.84 15.01 -10.04
CA GLU A 22 2.98 16.43 -9.83
C GLU A 22 1.65 17.18 -10.09
N LEU A 23 0.91 16.82 -11.15
CA LEU A 23 -0.44 17.33 -11.41
C LEU A 23 -1.44 16.77 -10.37
N LYS A 24 -1.29 15.51 -9.97
CA LYS A 24 -2.06 14.93 -8.84
C LYS A 24 -1.75 15.63 -7.52
N ARG A 25 -0.46 15.92 -7.25
CA ARG A 25 -0.01 16.69 -6.06
C ARG A 25 -0.51 18.14 -6.08
N ALA A 26 -0.65 18.73 -7.26
CA ALA A 26 -1.26 20.05 -7.46
C ALA A 26 -2.80 20.06 -7.34
N GLY A 27 -3.43 18.91 -7.00
CA GLY A 27 -4.86 18.79 -6.79
C GLY A 27 -5.67 18.53 -8.08
N PHE A 28 -5.02 18.44 -9.24
CA PHE A 28 -5.68 18.18 -10.51
C PHE A 28 -5.87 16.66 -10.72
N ASN A 29 -6.83 16.10 -9.98
CA ASN A 29 -7.28 14.71 -10.16
C ASN A 29 -8.60 14.70 -10.92
N ILE A 30 -8.76 13.77 -11.86
CA ILE A 30 -10.04 13.49 -12.54
C ILE A 30 -11.15 13.30 -11.51
N ASP A 31 -10.82 12.69 -10.36
CA ASP A 31 -11.73 12.46 -9.24
C ASP A 31 -12.33 13.76 -8.69
N TYR A 32 -11.54 14.84 -8.60
CA TYR A 32 -12.00 16.14 -8.10
C TYR A 32 -12.72 16.96 -9.17
N VAL A 33 -12.15 17.01 -10.38
CA VAL A 33 -12.70 17.82 -11.48
C VAL A 33 -14.10 17.34 -11.89
N PHE A 34 -14.32 16.02 -11.89
CA PHE A 34 -15.58 15.41 -12.32
C PHE A 34 -16.36 14.77 -11.16
N HIS A 35 -16.14 15.24 -9.92
CA HIS A 35 -16.74 14.62 -8.73
C HIS A 35 -18.27 14.49 -8.82
N GLY A 36 -18.95 15.51 -9.38
CA GLY A 36 -20.41 15.53 -9.51
C GLY A 36 -20.97 14.44 -10.44
N TRP A 37 -20.21 14.01 -11.44
CA TRP A 37 -20.63 12.95 -12.38
C TRP A 37 -20.15 11.56 -11.95
N LEU A 38 -18.92 11.49 -11.42
CA LEU A 38 -18.34 10.27 -10.87
C LEU A 38 -19.17 9.74 -9.69
N GLY A 39 -19.68 10.66 -8.86
CA GLY A 39 -20.41 10.34 -7.64
C GLY A 39 -19.47 9.95 -6.50
N ASP A 40 -20.06 9.41 -5.43
CA ASP A 40 -19.30 9.03 -4.23
C ASP A 40 -18.86 7.56 -4.30
N PRO A 41 -17.55 7.26 -4.21
CA PRO A 41 -17.05 5.89 -4.13
C PRO A 41 -17.57 5.14 -2.88
N GLN A 42 -17.98 5.82 -1.82
CA GLN A 42 -18.57 5.21 -0.64
C GLN A 42 -20.00 4.71 -0.87
N LEU A 43 -20.70 5.19 -1.91
CA LEU A 43 -22.06 4.77 -2.24
C LEU A 43 -22.10 3.69 -3.33
N ASP A 44 -21.37 3.90 -4.43
CA ASP A 44 -21.29 2.96 -5.55
C ASP A 44 -19.83 2.81 -6.01
N TYR A 45 -19.03 2.07 -5.24
CA TYR A 45 -17.61 1.87 -5.51
C TYR A 45 -17.34 1.38 -6.95
N LEU A 46 -18.00 0.30 -7.36
CA LEU A 46 -17.78 -0.29 -8.67
C LEU A 46 -18.26 0.65 -9.80
N GLY A 47 -19.41 1.29 -9.62
CA GLY A 47 -19.93 2.26 -10.59
C GLY A 47 -19.05 3.51 -10.73
N PHE A 48 -18.52 4.02 -9.62
CA PHE A 48 -17.56 5.12 -9.59
C PHE A 48 -16.32 4.79 -10.45
N HIS A 49 -15.71 3.63 -10.21
CA HIS A 49 -14.51 3.24 -10.95
C HIS A 49 -14.78 2.97 -12.44
N VAL A 50 -15.93 2.39 -12.79
CA VAL A 50 -16.32 2.19 -14.19
C VAL A 50 -16.53 3.53 -14.92
N ARG A 51 -17.22 4.48 -14.29
CA ARG A 51 -17.39 5.84 -14.82
C ARG A 51 -16.03 6.51 -15.01
N ARG A 52 -15.16 6.40 -14.01
CA ARG A 52 -13.81 6.96 -14.04
C ARG A 52 -12.96 6.43 -15.17
N THR A 53 -12.88 5.11 -15.37
CA THR A 53 -12.08 4.52 -16.46
C THR A 53 -12.62 4.95 -17.83
N SER A 54 -13.95 5.02 -17.97
CA SER A 54 -14.61 5.46 -19.20
C SER A 54 -14.31 6.92 -19.53
N LEU A 55 -14.41 7.79 -18.53
CA LEU A 55 -14.10 9.21 -18.67
C LEU A 55 -12.61 9.44 -18.95
N THR A 56 -11.75 8.69 -18.27
CA THR A 56 -10.30 8.76 -18.50
C THR A 56 -9.98 8.37 -19.94
N PHE A 57 -10.57 7.28 -20.45
CA PHE A 57 -10.41 6.88 -21.84
C PHE A 57 -10.88 7.97 -22.81
N LEU A 58 -12.08 8.53 -22.59
CA LEU A 58 -12.62 9.61 -23.43
C LEU A 58 -11.69 10.84 -23.46
N LEU A 59 -11.21 11.28 -22.30
CA LEU A 59 -10.31 12.43 -22.20
C LEU A 59 -9.00 12.17 -22.96
N HIS A 60 -8.42 10.96 -22.84
CA HIS A 60 -7.20 10.60 -23.56
C HIS A 60 -7.44 10.47 -25.07
N CYS A 61 -8.64 10.09 -25.53
CA CYS A 61 -9.00 10.11 -26.95
C CYS A 61 -9.14 11.55 -27.49
N CYS A 62 -9.67 12.49 -26.71
CA CYS A 62 -9.85 13.88 -27.14
C CYS A 62 -8.57 14.72 -27.07
N LEU A 63 -7.65 14.35 -26.19
CA LEU A 63 -6.42 15.07 -25.85
C LEU A 63 -5.51 15.39 -27.06
N PRO A 64 -5.19 14.43 -27.96
CA PRO A 64 -4.38 14.69 -29.16
C PRO A 64 -4.96 15.78 -30.07
N PHE A 65 -6.29 15.87 -30.14
CA PHE A 65 -6.97 16.84 -31.02
C PHE A 65 -7.03 18.22 -30.40
N LEU A 66 -7.20 18.31 -29.08
CA LEU A 66 -7.05 19.57 -28.37
C LEU A 66 -5.65 20.14 -28.58
N TYR A 67 -4.62 19.29 -28.53
CA TYR A 67 -3.24 19.70 -28.78
C TYR A 67 -3.01 20.18 -30.22
N LEU A 68 -3.48 19.44 -31.22
CA LEU A 68 -3.37 19.84 -32.62
C LEU A 68 -4.14 21.14 -32.91
N GLY A 69 -5.33 21.31 -32.34
CA GLY A 69 -6.10 22.55 -32.43
C GLY A 69 -5.40 23.75 -31.80
N ILE A 70 -4.72 23.56 -30.66
CA ILE A 70 -3.93 24.62 -30.00
C ILE A 70 -2.72 25.01 -30.86
N ILE A 71 -1.99 24.04 -31.43
CA ILE A 71 -0.85 24.32 -32.33
C ILE A 71 -1.32 25.12 -33.55
N HIS A 72 -2.42 24.68 -34.17
CA HIS A 72 -2.98 25.33 -35.37
C HIS A 72 -3.42 26.78 -35.09
N THR A 73 -3.99 27.04 -33.92
CA THR A 73 -4.53 28.36 -33.58
C THR A 73 -3.50 29.36 -33.03
N ASN A 74 -2.45 28.90 -32.33
CA ASN A 74 -1.63 29.78 -31.51
C ASN A 74 -0.14 29.87 -31.88
N LEU A 75 0.44 28.90 -32.59
CA LEU A 75 1.91 28.74 -32.55
C LEU A 75 2.61 28.61 -33.88
N VAL A 76 1.93 28.19 -34.95
CA VAL A 76 2.61 27.96 -36.21
C VAL A 76 1.69 28.32 -37.38
N SER A 77 2.04 29.35 -38.15
CA SER A 77 1.50 29.61 -39.49
C SER A 77 2.02 28.58 -40.50
N PHE A 78 1.98 27.29 -40.16
CA PHE A 78 2.33 26.22 -41.08
C PHE A 78 1.12 26.03 -41.99
N THR A 79 1.19 26.54 -43.20
CA THR A 79 0.28 26.19 -44.28
C THR A 79 0.56 24.75 -44.68
N LEU A 80 0.01 23.80 -43.91
CA LEU A 80 -0.08 22.43 -44.37
C LEU A 80 -0.92 22.42 -45.65
N PRO A 81 -0.61 21.54 -46.61
CA PRO A 81 -1.49 21.35 -47.75
C PRO A 81 -2.90 21.00 -47.25
N GLU A 82 -3.92 21.58 -47.89
CA GLU A 82 -5.32 21.49 -47.48
C GLU A 82 -5.80 20.03 -47.28
N TYR A 83 -5.25 19.09 -48.05
CA TYR A 83 -5.52 17.66 -47.93
C TYR A 83 -4.96 17.03 -46.64
N VAL A 84 -3.81 17.51 -46.13
CA VAL A 84 -3.21 17.03 -44.88
C VAL A 84 -4.04 17.53 -43.70
N GLU A 85 -4.46 18.79 -43.72
CA GLU A 85 -5.31 19.37 -42.68
C GLU A 85 -6.68 18.67 -42.59
N MET A 86 -7.32 18.42 -43.74
CA MET A 86 -8.54 17.62 -43.80
C MET A 86 -8.33 16.18 -43.30
N SER A 87 -7.19 15.55 -43.60
CA SER A 87 -6.92 14.17 -43.13
C SER A 87 -6.72 14.09 -41.62
N ILE A 88 -6.07 15.08 -41.00
CA ILE A 88 -5.83 15.13 -39.55
C ILE A 88 -7.15 15.41 -38.81
N THR A 89 -7.94 16.35 -39.31
CA THR A 89 -9.24 16.70 -38.72
C THR A 89 -10.24 15.55 -38.84
N THR A 90 -10.32 14.88 -39.99
CA THR A 90 -11.19 13.71 -40.18
C THR A 90 -10.78 12.53 -39.29
N LEU A 91 -9.48 12.20 -39.20
CA LEU A 91 -8.98 11.18 -38.26
C LEU A 91 -9.31 11.54 -36.81
N GLY A 92 -9.27 12.82 -36.47
CA GLY A 92 -9.67 13.31 -35.15
C GLY A 92 -11.14 13.15 -34.83
N VAL A 93 -12.01 13.47 -35.78
CA VAL A 93 -13.45 13.24 -35.63
C VAL A 93 -13.74 11.74 -35.49
N LEU A 94 -13.07 10.88 -36.27
CA LEU A 94 -13.25 9.42 -36.19
C LEU A 94 -12.78 8.83 -34.85
N THR A 95 -11.64 9.26 -34.34
CA THR A 95 -11.12 8.77 -33.04
C THR A 95 -11.90 9.34 -31.85
N ALA A 96 -12.33 10.61 -31.91
CA ALA A 96 -13.20 11.21 -30.89
C ALA A 96 -14.59 10.57 -30.89
N SER A 97 -15.18 10.33 -32.06
CA SER A 97 -16.46 9.61 -32.18
C SER A 97 -16.36 8.16 -31.71
N TYR A 98 -15.26 7.45 -32.02
CA TYR A 98 -14.97 6.14 -31.44
C TYR A 98 -14.86 6.20 -29.91
N GLY A 99 -14.13 7.18 -29.38
CA GLY A 99 -14.01 7.44 -27.94
C GLY A 99 -15.36 7.69 -27.27
N MET A 100 -16.24 8.47 -27.91
CA MET A 100 -17.61 8.71 -27.46
C MET A 100 -18.47 7.44 -27.51
N ILE A 101 -18.38 6.64 -28.57
CA ILE A 101 -19.08 5.36 -28.67
C ILE A 101 -18.61 4.42 -27.55
N CYS A 102 -17.31 4.28 -27.33
CA CYS A 102 -16.75 3.51 -26.22
C CYS A 102 -17.23 4.05 -24.87
N PHE A 103 -17.23 5.36 -24.67
CA PHE A 103 -17.75 5.99 -23.46
C PHE A 103 -19.21 5.62 -23.20
N PHE A 104 -20.09 5.76 -24.20
CA PHE A 104 -21.50 5.38 -24.06
C PHE A 104 -21.69 3.87 -23.83
N LEU A 105 -20.91 3.04 -24.51
CA LEU A 105 -20.94 1.59 -24.30
C LEU A 105 -20.41 1.17 -22.93
N HIS A 106 -19.47 1.92 -22.35
CA HIS A 106 -18.89 1.65 -21.04
C HIS A 106 -19.74 2.22 -19.89
N VAL A 107 -20.37 3.38 -20.10
CA VAL A 107 -21.33 4.00 -19.17
C VAL A 107 -22.63 3.18 -19.11
N SER A 108 -22.98 2.49 -20.19
CA SER A 108 -23.94 1.40 -20.16
C SER A 108 -23.42 0.28 -19.24
N LEU A 109 -23.80 0.37 -17.96
CA LEU A 109 -23.39 -0.49 -16.84
C LEU A 109 -23.53 -2.00 -17.10
N GLN A 110 -24.20 -2.44 -18.16
CA GLN A 110 -24.39 -3.86 -18.47
C GLN A 110 -23.28 -4.44 -19.37
N ARG A 111 -22.58 -3.60 -20.16
CA ARG A 111 -21.66 -4.07 -21.21
C ARG A 111 -20.18 -3.88 -20.89
N HIS A 112 -19.84 -3.22 -19.77
CA HIS A 112 -18.45 -2.99 -19.39
C HIS A 112 -17.67 -4.33 -19.25
N PRO A 113 -16.41 -4.42 -19.71
CA PRO A 113 -15.59 -5.63 -19.62
C PRO A 113 -15.46 -6.18 -18.19
N VAL A 114 -15.53 -5.30 -17.19
CA VAL A 114 -15.47 -5.67 -15.76
C VAL A 114 -16.70 -6.45 -15.33
N TYR A 115 -17.89 -6.01 -15.73
CA TYR A 115 -19.14 -6.73 -15.43
C TYR A 115 -19.20 -8.09 -16.13
N LYS A 116 -18.70 -8.17 -17.37
CA LYS A 116 -18.56 -9.47 -18.08
C LYS A 116 -17.63 -10.44 -17.34
N ARG A 117 -16.57 -9.94 -16.69
CA ARG A 117 -15.68 -10.76 -15.87
C ARG A 117 -16.32 -11.18 -14.55
N LEU A 118 -17.05 -10.27 -13.90
CA LEU A 118 -17.81 -10.55 -12.68
C LEU A 118 -18.92 -11.61 -12.91
N GLN A 119 -19.60 -11.56 -14.05
CA GLN A 119 -20.63 -12.53 -14.44
C GLN A 119 -20.10 -13.98 -14.54
N LYS A 120 -18.78 -14.19 -14.65
CA LYS A 120 -18.19 -15.55 -14.63
C LYS A 120 -18.20 -16.21 -13.24
N TYR A 121 -18.44 -15.44 -12.19
CA TYR A 121 -18.45 -15.94 -10.81
C TYR A 121 -19.86 -16.22 -10.32
N ASP A 122 -20.78 -15.28 -10.52
CA ASP A 122 -22.18 -15.45 -10.14
C ASP A 122 -23.13 -14.65 -11.06
N THR A 123 -24.35 -15.14 -11.20
CA THR A 123 -25.43 -14.54 -12.00
C THR A 123 -26.71 -14.51 -11.16
N PRO A 124 -27.42 -13.37 -11.07
CA PRO A 124 -27.35 -12.16 -11.90
C PRO A 124 -26.29 -11.14 -11.46
N ILE A 125 -25.79 -10.34 -12.41
CA ILE A 125 -24.76 -9.31 -12.19
C ILE A 125 -25.17 -8.23 -11.16
N SER A 126 -26.47 -7.97 -11.01
CA SER A 126 -26.99 -7.06 -10.01
C SER A 126 -26.64 -7.51 -8.60
N ARG A 127 -26.69 -8.82 -8.33
CA ARG A 127 -26.32 -9.40 -7.04
C ARG A 127 -24.84 -9.22 -6.77
N VAL A 128 -23.99 -9.59 -7.73
CA VAL A 128 -22.53 -9.44 -7.62
C VAL A 128 -22.13 -7.98 -7.42
N LYS A 129 -22.76 -7.04 -8.14
CA LYS A 129 -22.53 -5.60 -7.94
C LYS A 129 -22.85 -5.18 -6.51
N LEU A 130 -24.01 -5.59 -5.98
CA LEU A 130 -24.45 -5.23 -4.63
C LEU A 130 -23.52 -5.82 -3.57
N GLU A 131 -23.07 -7.06 -3.76
CA GLU A 131 -22.15 -7.75 -2.87
C GLU A 131 -20.76 -7.09 -2.87
N VAL A 132 -20.17 -6.86 -4.05
CA VAL A 132 -18.87 -6.19 -4.16
C VAL A 132 -18.95 -4.79 -3.54
N ASN A 133 -20.02 -4.05 -3.80
CA ASN A 133 -20.21 -2.72 -3.22
C ASN A 133 -20.46 -2.77 -1.70
N SER A 134 -21.17 -3.76 -1.16
CA SER A 134 -21.37 -3.88 0.29
C SER A 134 -20.06 -4.25 0.99
N GLN A 135 -19.28 -5.18 0.42
CA GLN A 135 -17.99 -5.58 0.97
C GLN A 135 -16.94 -4.47 0.86
N ALA A 136 -16.90 -3.73 -0.25
CA ALA A 136 -15.99 -2.59 -0.41
C ALA A 136 -16.29 -1.42 0.54
N ARG A 137 -17.50 -1.37 1.12
CA ARG A 137 -17.90 -0.40 2.15
C ARG A 137 -17.67 -0.89 3.57
N SER A 138 -17.32 -2.16 3.75
CA SER A 138 -17.15 -2.72 5.09
C SER A 138 -15.91 -2.12 5.77
N ILE A 139 -15.98 -1.92 7.09
CA ILE A 139 -14.89 -1.34 7.90
C ILE A 139 -13.59 -2.18 7.81
N GLY A 140 -13.71 -3.46 7.47
CA GLY A 140 -12.57 -4.36 7.26
C GLY A 140 -11.96 -4.32 5.86
N ALA A 141 -12.49 -3.52 4.94
CA ALA A 141 -11.91 -3.39 3.60
C ALA A 141 -10.62 -2.55 3.66
N TYR A 142 -9.56 -3.08 3.07
CA TYR A 142 -8.28 -2.39 2.97
C TYR A 142 -8.21 -1.62 1.64
N HIS A 143 -7.97 -0.32 1.73
CA HIS A 143 -7.84 0.56 0.58
C HIS A 143 -6.46 1.22 0.59
N THR A 144 -5.74 1.14 -0.52
CA THR A 144 -4.50 1.89 -0.73
C THR A 144 -4.56 2.65 -2.06
N ASP A 145 -4.20 3.94 -2.02
CA ASP A 145 -4.05 4.80 -3.19
C ASP A 145 -2.75 5.60 -3.08
N ASN A 146 -1.71 5.13 -3.76
CA ASN A 146 -0.41 5.81 -3.80
C ASN A 146 -0.23 6.63 -5.08
N GLY A 147 -1.33 6.94 -5.78
CA GLY A 147 -1.35 7.72 -7.02
C GLY A 147 -0.78 6.98 -8.25
N ALA A 148 0.11 6.01 -8.05
CA ALA A 148 0.64 5.13 -9.09
C ALA A 148 -0.20 3.86 -9.27
N TYR A 149 -0.70 3.30 -8.18
CA TYR A 149 -1.58 2.14 -8.15
C TYR A 149 -2.64 2.36 -7.09
N ARG A 150 -3.79 1.73 -7.29
CA ARG A 150 -4.94 1.80 -6.40
C ARG A 150 -5.44 0.38 -6.21
N LEU A 151 -5.64 -0.02 -4.96
CA LEU A 151 -6.00 -1.39 -4.61
C LEU A 151 -7.03 -1.36 -3.49
N THR A 152 -8.06 -2.16 -3.66
CA THR A 152 -9.08 -2.42 -2.65
C THR A 152 -9.15 -3.93 -2.43
N VAL A 153 -8.85 -4.35 -1.21
CA VAL A 153 -9.01 -5.72 -0.75
C VAL A 153 -10.26 -5.77 0.12
N THR A 154 -11.23 -6.56 -0.28
CA THR A 154 -12.41 -6.85 0.53
C THR A 154 -12.28 -8.25 1.13
N THR A 155 -13.31 -8.64 1.90
CA THR A 155 -13.44 -9.96 2.51
C THR A 155 -13.29 -11.13 1.53
N GLU A 156 -13.71 -10.96 0.27
CA GLU A 156 -13.72 -12.03 -0.75
C GLU A 156 -13.21 -11.58 -2.12
N TRP A 157 -13.02 -10.28 -2.33
CA TRP A 157 -12.66 -9.73 -3.63
C TRP A 157 -11.36 -8.93 -3.54
N LEU A 158 -10.54 -9.09 -4.57
CA LEU A 158 -9.36 -8.28 -4.83
C LEU A 158 -9.65 -7.38 -6.04
N LEU A 159 -9.68 -6.07 -5.83
CA LEU A 159 -10.02 -5.08 -6.84
C LEU A 159 -8.82 -4.16 -7.07
N ALA A 160 -8.20 -4.22 -8.24
CA ALA A 160 -7.08 -3.38 -8.63
C ALA A 160 -7.49 -2.45 -9.80
N PRO A 161 -8.16 -1.32 -9.51
CA PRO A 161 -8.48 -0.33 -10.53
C PRO A 161 -7.21 0.33 -11.09
N SER A 162 -7.02 0.22 -12.39
CA SER A 162 -6.01 0.91 -13.19
C SER A 162 -6.63 2.08 -13.98
N CYS A 163 -5.83 2.78 -14.78
CA CYS A 163 -6.31 3.93 -15.57
C CYS A 163 -7.40 3.57 -16.59
N TYR A 164 -7.30 2.39 -17.21
CA TYR A 164 -8.18 1.97 -18.31
C TYR A 164 -8.94 0.68 -18.04
N ASN A 165 -8.57 -0.06 -17.01
CA ASN A 165 -9.21 -1.33 -16.68
C ASN A 165 -9.32 -1.49 -15.17
N ILE A 166 -10.28 -2.29 -14.72
CA ILE A 166 -10.40 -2.66 -13.31
C ILE A 166 -10.13 -4.15 -13.23
N GLU A 167 -8.97 -4.55 -12.72
CA GLU A 167 -8.71 -5.96 -12.50
C GLU A 167 -9.48 -6.44 -11.28
N VAL A 168 -10.17 -7.57 -11.43
CA VAL A 168 -11.02 -8.15 -10.39
C VAL A 168 -10.70 -9.62 -10.26
N ALA A 169 -10.40 -10.05 -9.04
CA ALA A 169 -10.16 -11.43 -8.70
C ALA A 169 -10.98 -11.84 -7.47
N PHE A 170 -11.53 -13.04 -7.49
CA PHE A 170 -12.20 -13.64 -6.34
C PHE A 170 -11.15 -14.36 -5.49
N LEU A 171 -11.01 -14.00 -4.21
CA LEU A 171 -9.91 -14.46 -3.36
C LEU A 171 -9.87 -15.99 -3.21
N ASN A 172 -11.02 -16.65 -3.14
CA ASN A 172 -11.06 -18.13 -3.05
C ASN A 172 -10.56 -18.83 -4.34
N ASP A 173 -10.56 -18.13 -5.47
CA ASP A 173 -10.08 -18.61 -6.77
C ASP A 173 -8.75 -17.96 -7.18
N THR A 174 -8.02 -17.43 -6.21
CA THR A 174 -6.79 -16.67 -6.46
C THR A 174 -5.62 -17.29 -5.70
N HIS A 175 -4.56 -17.57 -6.44
CA HIS A 175 -3.25 -17.86 -5.90
C HIS A 175 -2.39 -16.60 -5.96
N LEU A 176 -1.93 -16.13 -4.80
CA LEU A 176 -1.07 -14.94 -4.67
C LEU A 176 0.40 -15.37 -4.52
N GLU A 177 1.25 -14.92 -5.43
CA GLU A 177 2.69 -15.20 -5.41
C GLU A 177 3.52 -13.91 -5.37
N LEU A 178 4.56 -13.91 -4.54
CA LEU A 178 5.52 -12.83 -4.44
C LEU A 178 6.59 -12.96 -5.53
N GLU A 179 6.64 -12.04 -6.50
CA GLU A 179 7.56 -12.16 -7.65
C GLU A 179 8.91 -11.49 -7.41
N SER A 180 8.90 -10.26 -6.89
CA SER A 180 10.11 -9.47 -6.61
C SER A 180 9.81 -8.27 -5.71
N SER A 181 10.82 -7.82 -4.96
CA SER A 181 10.85 -6.50 -4.35
C SER A 181 11.84 -5.64 -5.13
N ARG A 182 11.38 -4.53 -5.73
CA ARG A 182 12.28 -3.56 -6.38
C ARG A 182 12.36 -2.33 -5.49
N THR A 183 13.55 -2.01 -5.02
CA THR A 183 13.87 -0.66 -4.54
C THR A 183 13.89 0.26 -5.76
N LEU A 184 12.85 1.09 -5.89
CA LEU A 184 12.84 2.16 -6.89
C LEU A 184 13.60 3.35 -6.29
N GLU A 185 14.88 3.48 -6.62
CA GLU A 185 15.67 4.70 -6.36
C GLU A 185 15.30 5.81 -7.36
N LEU A 186 14.02 6.17 -7.42
CA LEU A 186 13.53 7.24 -8.31
C LEU A 186 12.79 8.28 -7.48
N SER A 187 13.54 9.16 -6.82
CA SER A 187 13.13 10.53 -6.45
C SER A 187 14.19 11.19 -5.56
N GLU A 188 14.77 12.32 -6.00
CA GLU A 188 15.60 13.25 -5.21
C GLU A 188 14.88 13.83 -3.96
N ASN A 189 13.59 13.54 -3.79
CA ASN A 189 12.78 13.92 -2.63
C ASN A 189 12.22 12.74 -1.82
N ALA A 190 12.67 11.50 -2.07
CA ALA A 190 12.29 10.36 -1.23
C ALA A 190 13.06 10.43 0.09
N LYS A 191 12.46 11.06 1.11
CA LYS A 191 12.77 10.71 2.49
C LYS A 191 12.50 9.20 2.63
N GLU A 192 13.59 8.44 2.74
CA GLU A 192 13.66 7.00 2.95
C GLU A 192 13.20 6.10 1.78
N GLY A 193 13.98 5.05 1.51
CA GLY A 193 13.83 4.15 0.37
C GLY A 193 12.50 3.39 0.35
N SER A 194 11.51 3.93 -0.37
CA SER A 194 10.24 3.25 -0.64
C SER A 194 10.42 2.04 -1.55
N GLN A 195 10.69 0.88 -0.96
CA GLN A 195 10.72 -0.39 -1.67
C GLN A 195 9.29 -0.76 -2.08
N HIS A 196 9.12 -1.13 -3.35
CA HIS A 196 7.84 -1.60 -3.87
C HIS A 196 7.89 -3.11 -4.05
N VAL A 197 6.85 -3.78 -3.60
CA VAL A 197 6.66 -5.22 -3.65
C VAL A 197 5.67 -5.54 -4.76
N LYS A 198 6.00 -6.53 -5.60
CA LYS A 198 5.09 -7.03 -6.64
C LYS A 198 4.50 -8.37 -6.23
N VAL A 199 3.19 -8.40 -6.13
CA VAL A 199 2.38 -9.60 -5.88
C VAL A 199 1.64 -9.95 -7.17
N ILE A 200 1.84 -11.16 -7.68
CA ILE A 200 1.10 -11.68 -8.84
C ILE A 200 -0.16 -12.36 -8.32
N ALA A 201 -1.31 -11.97 -8.86
CA ALA A 201 -2.57 -12.70 -8.69
C ALA A 201 -2.80 -13.61 -9.89
N THR A 202 -2.89 -14.92 -9.64
CA THR A 202 -3.14 -15.95 -10.66
C THR A 202 -4.45 -16.66 -10.36
N SER A 203 -5.29 -16.88 -11.39
CA SER A 203 -6.55 -17.61 -11.24
C SER A 203 -6.30 -19.11 -11.16
N THR A 204 -6.88 -19.78 -10.15
CA THR A 204 -6.81 -21.24 -10.03
C THR A 204 -7.72 -21.93 -11.05
N SER A 205 -8.90 -21.35 -11.31
CA SER A 205 -9.89 -21.88 -12.27
C SER A 205 -9.74 -21.34 -13.70
N GLY A 206 -8.79 -20.42 -13.95
CA GLY A 206 -8.58 -19.81 -15.27
C GLY A 206 -9.64 -18.78 -15.70
N LYS A 207 -10.45 -18.25 -14.76
CA LYS A 207 -11.52 -17.29 -15.07
C LYS A 207 -11.01 -15.91 -15.49
N TYR A 208 -9.80 -15.53 -15.08
CA TYR A 208 -9.14 -14.27 -15.41
C TYR A 208 -7.64 -14.46 -15.71
N ARG A 209 -7.06 -13.49 -16.44
CA ARG A 209 -5.63 -13.47 -16.77
C ARG A 209 -4.82 -12.97 -15.57
N GLN A 210 -3.65 -13.53 -15.34
CA GLN A 210 -2.75 -13.08 -14.28
C GLN A 210 -2.49 -11.56 -14.37
N PHE A 211 -2.50 -10.89 -13.23
CA PHE A 211 -2.17 -9.47 -13.14
C PHE A 211 -1.29 -9.19 -11.92
N ILE A 212 -0.56 -8.08 -11.98
CA ILE A 212 0.41 -7.69 -10.96
C ILE A 212 -0.21 -6.60 -10.09
N VAL A 213 -0.18 -6.82 -8.79
CA VAL A 213 -0.48 -5.83 -7.77
C VAL A 213 0.83 -5.31 -7.21
N MET A 214 1.06 -4.00 -7.34
CA MET A 214 2.20 -3.33 -6.74
C MET A 214 1.79 -2.76 -5.38
N LEU A 215 2.63 -2.90 -4.37
CA LEU A 215 2.40 -2.44 -3.01
C LEU A 215 3.67 -1.76 -2.48
N ASN A 216 3.53 -0.88 -1.50
CA ASN A 216 4.66 -0.38 -0.73
C ASN A 216 5.06 -1.47 0.27
N SER A 217 6.36 -1.62 0.55
CA SER A 217 6.82 -2.57 1.56
C SER A 217 6.23 -2.29 2.95
N LEU A 218 5.94 -1.03 3.28
CA LEU A 218 5.28 -0.63 4.53
C LEU A 218 3.82 -1.13 4.60
N ASP A 219 3.13 -1.08 3.47
CA ASP A 219 1.71 -1.46 3.34
C ASP A 219 1.51 -2.98 3.25
N TYR A 220 2.59 -3.74 2.99
CA TYR A 220 2.51 -5.18 2.73
C TYR A 220 1.93 -5.97 3.91
N ARG A 221 2.24 -5.56 5.13
CA ARG A 221 1.75 -6.23 6.34
C ARG A 221 0.25 -6.06 6.51
N ASP A 222 -0.24 -4.83 6.34
CA ASP A 222 -1.67 -4.54 6.43
C ASP A 222 -2.44 -5.21 5.29
N PHE A 223 -1.88 -5.20 4.07
CA PHE A 223 -2.39 -5.96 2.95
C PHE A 223 -2.53 -7.46 3.28
N THR A 224 -1.48 -8.07 3.84
CA THR A 224 -1.49 -9.50 4.20
C THR A 224 -2.48 -9.80 5.32
N ASN A 225 -2.60 -8.90 6.31
CA ASN A 225 -3.55 -9.06 7.42
C ASN A 225 -5.02 -8.97 6.96
N SER A 226 -5.29 -8.18 5.92
CA SER A 226 -6.63 -8.05 5.33
C SER A 226 -7.01 -9.20 4.40
N LEU A 227 -6.05 -10.02 3.98
CA LEU A 227 -6.31 -11.19 3.15
C LEU A 227 -6.66 -12.42 4.00
N LYS A 228 -7.67 -13.18 3.54
CA LYS A 228 -7.99 -14.50 4.11
C LYS A 228 -7.08 -15.62 3.61
N ILE A 229 -6.41 -15.39 2.49
CA ILE A 229 -5.51 -16.34 1.84
C ILE A 229 -4.05 -15.92 2.05
N PRO A 230 -3.12 -16.87 2.24
CA PRO A 230 -1.71 -16.53 2.39
C PRO A 230 -1.12 -16.06 1.05
N VAL A 231 -0.16 -15.14 1.13
CA VAL A 231 0.69 -14.78 -0.02
C VAL A 231 1.91 -15.68 -0.02
N HIS A 232 2.07 -16.50 -1.05
CA HIS A 232 3.18 -17.43 -1.16
C HIS A 232 4.46 -16.72 -1.58
N ASN A 233 5.47 -16.82 -0.72
CA ASN A 233 6.82 -16.33 -1.01
C ASN A 233 7.70 -17.48 -1.50
N THR A 234 7.43 -17.98 -2.71
CA THR A 234 8.14 -19.11 -3.34
C THR A 234 9.64 -18.87 -3.46
N ARG A 235 10.06 -17.60 -3.57
CA ARG A 235 11.45 -17.19 -3.77
C ARG A 235 12.15 -16.71 -2.49
N SER A 236 11.50 -16.84 -1.32
CA SER A 236 11.99 -16.32 -0.03
C SER A 236 12.51 -14.88 -0.14
N ILE A 237 11.84 -14.05 -0.95
CA ILE A 237 12.24 -12.66 -1.18
C ILE A 237 12.12 -11.91 0.15
N LEU A 238 13.23 -11.31 0.57
CA LEU A 238 13.29 -10.50 1.76
C LEU A 238 12.57 -9.17 1.47
N ILE A 239 11.40 -9.01 2.07
CA ILE A 239 10.67 -7.74 2.05
C ILE A 239 11.36 -6.87 3.09
N ASN A 240 12.01 -5.78 2.67
CA ASN A 240 12.65 -4.87 3.61
C ASN A 240 11.54 -4.14 4.36
N GLN A 241 11.13 -4.72 5.49
CA GLN A 241 10.41 -4.03 6.55
C GLN A 241 11.28 -2.87 7.05
N SER A 242 10.68 -1.87 7.70
CA SER A 242 11.46 -0.77 8.29
C SER A 242 12.60 -1.32 9.17
N LEU A 243 13.75 -0.64 9.24
CA LEU A 243 14.88 -1.10 10.07
C LEU A 243 14.45 -1.39 11.51
N SER A 244 13.47 -0.64 12.04
CA SER A 244 12.87 -0.86 13.36
C SER A 244 12.06 -2.16 13.46
N GLU A 245 11.40 -2.61 12.40
CA GLU A 245 10.67 -3.88 12.37
C GLU A 245 11.62 -5.08 12.22
N GLN A 246 12.63 -4.99 11.34
CA GLN A 246 13.68 -6.01 11.23
C GLN A 246 14.43 -6.17 12.56
N PHE A 247 14.71 -5.05 13.23
CA PHE A 247 15.26 -5.06 14.57
C PHE A 247 14.30 -5.74 15.56
N THR A 248 13.00 -5.44 15.49
CA THR A 248 12.01 -6.05 16.38
C THR A 248 11.99 -7.57 16.23
N ASP A 249 11.97 -8.11 15.01
CA ASP A 249 11.98 -9.56 14.78
C ASP A 249 13.27 -10.23 15.28
N THR A 250 14.42 -9.60 15.01
CA THR A 250 15.72 -10.07 15.51
C THR A 250 15.80 -10.01 17.04
N PHE A 251 15.26 -8.94 17.64
CA PHE A 251 15.18 -8.76 19.09
C PHE A 251 14.31 -9.84 19.72
N LEU A 252 13.13 -10.11 19.14
CA LEU A 252 12.21 -11.16 19.60
C LEU A 252 12.86 -12.54 19.54
N THR A 253 13.66 -12.81 18.52
CA THR A 253 14.41 -14.07 18.39
C THR A 253 15.45 -14.21 19.51
N HIS A 254 16.22 -13.16 19.80
CA HIS A 254 17.20 -13.18 20.89
C HIS A 254 16.58 -13.31 22.28
N ILE A 255 15.47 -12.64 22.58
CA ILE A 255 14.86 -12.73 23.92
C ILE A 255 14.20 -14.09 24.20
N ARG A 256 13.88 -14.88 23.16
CA ARG A 256 13.38 -16.25 23.31
C ARG A 256 14.45 -17.20 23.86
N GLU A 257 15.71 -16.91 23.58
CA GLU A 257 16.87 -17.67 24.07
C GLU A 257 17.30 -17.24 25.48
N ASN A 258 16.85 -16.07 25.93
CA ASN A 258 17.17 -15.57 27.27
C ASN A 258 16.50 -16.43 28.37
N PRO A 259 17.05 -16.40 29.60
CA PRO A 259 16.44 -17.06 30.74
C PRO A 259 15.00 -16.60 30.96
N LYS A 260 14.08 -17.56 31.11
CA LYS A 260 12.66 -17.28 31.33
C LYS A 260 12.40 -16.82 32.77
N TYR A 261 11.34 -16.04 32.98
CA TYR A 261 10.88 -15.57 34.28
C TYR A 261 9.56 -16.25 34.63
N SER A 262 9.57 -17.10 35.67
CA SER A 262 8.33 -17.70 36.21
C SER A 262 7.63 -16.72 37.14
N VAL A 263 6.34 -16.49 36.92
CA VAL A 263 5.51 -15.68 37.82
C VAL A 263 5.30 -16.44 39.13
N ARG A 264 5.97 -16.01 40.21
CA ARG A 264 5.87 -16.69 41.53
C ARG A 264 5.39 -15.79 42.66
N ARG A 265 5.28 -14.48 42.45
CA ARG A 265 5.00 -13.51 43.51
C ARG A 265 3.69 -12.78 43.22
N PHE A 266 2.86 -12.63 44.27
CA PHE A 266 1.65 -11.80 44.28
C PHE A 266 1.90 -10.34 43.84
N ARG A 267 3.15 -9.87 43.86
CA ARG A 267 3.52 -8.50 43.43
C ARG A 267 3.69 -8.35 41.91
N ASP A 268 3.78 -9.45 41.16
CA ASP A 268 4.00 -9.44 39.70
C ASP A 268 2.69 -9.49 38.89
N VAL A 269 1.57 -9.53 39.60
CA VAL A 269 0.25 -9.91 39.12
C VAL A 269 -0.77 -8.94 39.72
N ASP A 270 -1.91 -8.75 39.07
CA ASP A 270 -3.01 -7.93 39.60
C ASP A 270 -3.71 -8.60 40.80
N ASN A 271 -4.73 -7.92 41.34
CA ASN A 271 -5.51 -8.43 42.49
C ASN A 271 -6.29 -9.72 42.16
N GLU A 272 -6.47 -10.04 40.88
CA GLU A 272 -7.24 -11.19 40.38
C GLU A 272 -6.33 -12.38 40.03
N GLY A 273 -5.01 -12.21 40.10
CA GLY A 273 -4.07 -13.26 39.77
C GLY A 273 -3.70 -13.32 38.29
N GLU A 274 -3.96 -12.27 37.51
CA GLU A 274 -3.56 -12.15 36.11
C GLU A 274 -2.50 -11.08 35.80
N LEU A 275 -1.81 -11.24 34.67
CA LEU A 275 -0.87 -10.25 34.15
C LEU A 275 -1.64 -9.07 33.53
N GLU A 276 -1.29 -7.86 33.95
CA GLU A 276 -1.86 -6.62 33.42
C GLU A 276 -1.61 -6.45 31.92
N ASN A 277 -2.47 -5.66 31.26
CA ASN A 277 -2.30 -5.26 29.87
C ASN A 277 -1.03 -4.41 29.70
N CYS A 278 -0.39 -4.56 28.54
CA CYS A 278 0.82 -3.83 28.21
C CYS A 278 0.53 -2.32 28.17
N LEU A 279 1.33 -1.55 28.90
CA LEU A 279 1.23 -0.08 28.93
C LEU A 279 1.48 0.60 27.57
N GLY A 280 2.15 -0.08 26.64
CA GLY A 280 2.43 0.46 25.31
C GLY A 280 1.27 0.30 24.33
N CYS A 281 0.84 -0.94 24.10
CA CYS A 281 -0.19 -1.22 23.10
C CYS A 281 -1.60 -1.37 23.68
N VAL A 282 -1.75 -1.62 24.99
CA VAL A 282 -3.01 -1.88 25.71
C VAL A 282 -3.79 -3.12 25.23
N VAL A 283 -3.42 -3.72 24.09
CA VAL A 283 -4.07 -4.89 23.49
C VAL A 283 -3.54 -6.22 24.04
N LYS A 284 -2.23 -6.35 24.24
CA LYS A 284 -1.59 -7.60 24.67
C LYS A 284 -1.28 -7.55 26.16
N LYS A 285 -1.40 -8.68 26.87
CA LYS A 285 -0.90 -8.81 28.26
C LYS A 285 0.62 -8.61 28.34
N ALA A 286 1.14 -8.29 29.52
CA ALA A 286 2.58 -8.22 29.76
C ALA A 286 3.24 -9.59 29.48
N GLN A 287 4.35 -9.58 28.73
CA GLN A 287 5.05 -10.80 28.30
C GLN A 287 6.52 -10.81 28.69
N VAL A 288 7.08 -9.66 29.09
CA VAL A 288 8.51 -9.53 29.40
C VAL A 288 8.75 -8.90 30.76
N LYS A 289 9.82 -9.35 31.41
CA LYS A 289 10.30 -8.85 32.69
C LYS A 289 11.78 -8.51 32.57
N LEU A 290 12.16 -7.30 32.95
CA LEU A 290 13.56 -6.88 33.02
C LEU A 290 14.19 -7.44 34.31
N ARG A 291 15.24 -8.25 34.17
CA ARG A 291 16.05 -8.79 35.27
C ARG A 291 17.50 -8.86 34.80
N LYS A 292 18.43 -8.35 35.62
CA LYS A 292 19.84 -8.38 35.25
C LYS A 292 20.33 -9.84 35.19
N THR A 293 20.71 -10.27 34.01
CA THR A 293 21.26 -11.61 33.72
C THR A 293 22.58 -11.50 32.97
N CYS A 294 22.88 -10.34 32.37
CA CYS A 294 24.15 -10.13 31.70
C CYS A 294 25.32 -10.18 32.68
N ALA A 295 26.42 -10.83 32.28
CA ALA A 295 27.69 -10.72 32.99
C ALA A 295 28.18 -9.27 32.90
N SER A 296 28.58 -8.69 34.03
CA SER A 296 28.98 -7.29 34.14
C SER A 296 30.30 -7.04 33.40
N SER A 297 30.27 -6.91 32.07
CA SER A 297 31.19 -6.14 31.24
C SER A 297 30.98 -6.53 29.78
N ARG A 298 30.19 -5.74 29.06
CA ARG A 298 30.42 -5.53 27.63
C ARG A 298 30.39 -4.04 27.36
N GLN A 299 31.41 -3.63 26.60
CA GLN A 299 31.98 -2.29 26.45
C GLN A 299 30.96 -1.22 26.07
N GLY A 300 31.19 0.00 26.60
CA GLY A 300 30.47 1.22 26.23
C GLY A 300 29.21 1.50 27.06
N GLY A 301 29.15 2.69 27.67
CA GLY A 301 27.99 3.21 28.38
C GLY A 301 27.81 2.74 29.84
N ARG A 302 26.76 3.27 30.50
CA ARG A 302 26.43 2.94 31.91
C ARG A 302 26.23 1.42 32.10
N PRO A 303 26.64 0.85 33.25
CA PRO A 303 26.48 -0.58 33.51
C PRO A 303 25.00 -0.96 33.66
N CYS A 304 24.65 -2.18 33.24
CA CYS A 304 23.30 -2.70 33.47
C CYS A 304 23.04 -2.91 34.97
N THR A 305 21.88 -2.48 35.42
CA THR A 305 21.46 -2.46 36.82
C THR A 305 20.16 -3.25 37.02
N GLN A 306 19.93 -3.73 38.24
CA GLN A 306 18.75 -4.56 38.53
C GLN A 306 17.46 -3.74 38.52
N CYS A 307 16.56 -4.05 37.58
CA CYS A 307 15.21 -3.47 37.53
C CYS A 307 14.27 -4.16 38.54
N ARG A 308 13.47 -3.37 39.26
CA ARG A 308 12.47 -3.85 40.23
C ARG A 308 11.01 -3.53 39.86
N CYS A 309 10.75 -2.95 38.69
CA CYS A 309 9.39 -2.69 38.21
C CYS A 309 8.61 -3.98 37.97
N ARG A 310 7.28 -3.95 38.10
CA ARG A 310 6.43 -5.08 37.72
C ARG A 310 6.51 -5.35 36.20
N PRO A 311 6.19 -6.57 35.72
CA PRO A 311 6.04 -6.82 34.30
C PRO A 311 4.81 -6.07 33.77
N MET A 312 5.01 -5.10 32.87
CA MET A 312 3.94 -4.23 32.36
C MET A 312 4.01 -4.02 30.83
N TRP A 313 4.86 -4.80 30.15
CA TRP A 313 5.15 -4.60 28.73
C TRP A 313 5.07 -5.93 27.98
N CYS A 314 4.50 -5.90 26.77
CA CYS A 314 4.61 -7.01 25.83
C CYS A 314 5.98 -6.97 25.12
N SER A 315 6.34 -8.10 24.52
CA SER A 315 7.65 -8.29 23.87
C SER A 315 7.91 -7.29 22.73
N GLU A 316 6.90 -7.04 21.89
CA GLU A 316 6.98 -6.07 20.78
C GLU A 316 7.14 -4.62 21.24
N CYS A 317 6.36 -4.18 22.24
CA CYS A 317 6.48 -2.81 22.74
C CYS A 317 7.83 -2.58 23.42
N MET A 318 8.37 -3.58 24.11
CA MET A 318 9.72 -3.50 24.68
C MET A 318 10.79 -3.42 23.60
N ALA A 319 10.66 -4.19 22.51
CA ALA A 319 11.58 -4.14 21.37
C ALA A 319 11.58 -2.75 20.71
N ARG A 320 10.39 -2.19 20.42
CA ARG A 320 10.26 -0.83 19.86
C ARG A 320 10.84 0.23 20.79
N TRP A 321 10.58 0.12 22.09
CA TRP A 321 11.19 1.03 23.07
C TRP A 321 12.71 0.95 23.02
N PHE A 322 13.28 -0.26 23.07
CA PHE A 322 14.71 -0.46 23.02
C PHE A 322 15.33 0.14 21.74
N CYS A 323 14.71 -0.12 20.59
CA CYS A 323 15.09 0.43 19.29
C CYS A 323 15.12 1.96 19.29
N SER A 324 14.08 2.60 19.85
CA SER A 324 13.96 4.07 19.91
C SER A 324 15.07 4.76 20.71
N LYS A 325 15.76 4.02 21.58
CA LYS A 325 16.85 4.53 22.42
C LYS A 325 18.24 4.26 21.86
N GLN A 326 18.32 3.59 20.71
CA GLN A 326 19.58 3.36 20.02
C GLN A 326 19.93 4.55 19.12
N ASP A 327 21.22 4.64 18.78
CA ASP A 327 21.73 5.62 17.85
C ASP A 327 21.22 5.31 16.42
N GLN A 328 20.32 6.16 15.92
CA GLN A 328 19.71 5.97 14.60
C GLN A 328 20.71 6.15 13.45
N SER A 329 21.86 6.80 13.69
CA SER A 329 22.92 6.94 12.69
C SER A 329 23.74 5.66 12.48
N SER A 330 23.71 4.72 13.44
CA SER A 330 24.52 3.49 13.42
C SER A 330 23.71 2.21 13.69
N PRO A 331 22.80 1.78 12.78
CA PRO A 331 21.92 0.61 12.97
C PRO A 331 22.62 -0.70 13.32
N ASN A 332 23.82 -0.91 12.77
CA ASN A 332 24.61 -2.13 12.99
C ASN A 332 25.01 -2.37 14.46
N THR A 333 24.88 -1.36 15.32
CA THR A 333 25.22 -1.44 16.74
C THR A 333 24.03 -1.63 17.66
N TRP A 334 22.79 -1.59 17.14
CA TRP A 334 21.57 -1.55 17.96
C TRP A 334 21.47 -2.73 18.94
N LEU A 335 21.76 -3.97 18.49
CA LEU A 335 21.71 -5.14 19.36
C LEU A 335 22.74 -5.12 20.50
N ARG A 336 23.86 -4.41 20.31
CA ARG A 336 24.92 -4.25 21.32
C ARG A 336 24.65 -3.10 22.29
N GLY A 337 23.68 -2.25 21.97
CA GLY A 337 23.36 -1.08 22.76
C GLY A 337 22.65 -1.40 24.06
N LYS A 338 22.28 -0.34 24.77
CA LYS A 338 21.58 -0.40 26.06
C LYS A 338 20.41 0.56 26.03
N ALA A 339 19.41 0.30 26.86
CA ALA A 339 18.26 1.18 27.01
C ALA A 339 17.93 1.40 28.49
N PRO A 340 17.40 2.57 28.87
CA PRO A 340 16.81 2.76 30.19
C PRO A 340 15.42 2.11 30.23
N CYS A 341 15.07 1.50 31.37
CA CYS A 341 13.72 1.02 31.63
C CYS A 341 12.72 2.19 31.48
N PRO A 342 11.59 2.02 30.76
CA PRO A 342 10.59 3.09 30.58
C PRO A 342 10.08 3.71 31.89
N MET A 343 10.13 2.94 32.98
CA MET A 343 9.50 3.28 34.26
C MET A 343 10.53 3.76 35.28
N CYS A 344 11.52 2.94 35.61
CA CYS A 344 12.51 3.26 36.65
C CYS A 344 13.85 3.77 36.10
N ARG A 345 14.00 3.85 34.77
CA ARG A 345 15.22 4.29 34.06
C ARG A 345 16.49 3.48 34.36
N GLN A 346 16.40 2.38 35.11
CA GLN A 346 17.50 1.44 35.29
C GLN A 346 17.95 0.91 33.93
N VAL A 347 19.26 0.87 33.71
CA VAL A 347 19.84 0.55 32.40
C VAL A 347 19.83 -0.97 32.23
N PHE A 348 19.42 -1.43 31.06
CA PHE A 348 19.37 -2.84 30.71
C PHE A 348 19.88 -3.06 29.27
N CYS A 349 20.33 -4.27 28.98
CA CYS A 349 20.66 -4.73 27.63
C CYS A 349 19.69 -5.81 27.17
N ILE A 350 19.78 -6.24 25.91
CA ILE A 350 18.89 -7.26 25.35
C ILE A 350 18.88 -8.57 26.15
N LEU A 351 20.00 -8.95 26.76
CA LEU A 351 20.13 -10.18 27.56
C LEU A 351 19.31 -10.13 28.86
N ASP A 352 19.08 -8.92 29.39
CA ASP A 352 18.34 -8.70 30.64
C ASP A 352 16.81 -8.78 30.45
N VAL A 353 16.34 -8.98 29.22
CA VAL A 353 14.92 -9.09 28.88
C VAL A 353 14.50 -10.55 28.95
N CYS A 354 13.79 -10.91 30.00
CA CYS A 354 13.33 -12.27 30.24
C CYS A 354 11.88 -12.43 29.77
N MET A 355 11.58 -13.45 28.97
CA MET A 355 10.21 -13.82 28.63
C MET A 355 9.50 -14.42 29.84
N ILE A 356 8.25 -14.04 30.06
CA ILE A 356 7.42 -14.56 31.15
C ILE A 356 6.88 -15.94 30.75
N VAL A 357 6.95 -16.89 31.69
CA VAL A 357 6.26 -18.18 31.61
C VAL A 357 5.35 -18.32 32.82
N ASN A 358 4.13 -18.80 32.57
CA ASN A 358 3.20 -19.18 33.62
C ASN A 358 3.62 -20.50 34.26
#